data_AF-A0A960VZX0-F1
#
_entry.id   AF-A0A960VZX0-F1
#
_cell.length_a   1.000
_cell.length_b   1.000
_cell.length_c   1.000
_cell.angle_alpha   90.00
_cell.angle_beta   90.00
_cell.angle_gamma   90.00
#
_symmetry.space_group_name_H-M   'P 1'
#
loop_
_entity.id
_entity.type
_entity.pdbx_description
1 polymer ?
#
loop_
_entity_poly.entity_id
_entity_poly.type
_entity_poly.pdbx_seq_one_letter_code
_entity_poly.pdbx_strand_id
1 'polypeptide(L)'
;MLIEFLHKVSHDAVKVSEKITNTALEFAREVSHGSLKVTEFGLKTLSSTFFFIESWQNGLKIAAQNVRYSAGVTKNAMNLSITNTEKAFDTAFDSLGIAKNFAHDMIYDNRAVSSILGSSHDNKYAMSKIRMSFREKGKDISTTEAYDKFKASHLKKAILYIPGLFCDETLWMDCIKKIDESEIVSLGISTRFFKKGYFPFYTRYNHGLHISENGKKLLELLDDLFSKDPDIVLNVITYSQGGLIFRSMLYYAKLQKREWANRFGKIIFISSPDGGSYLEKVGFWLGFLLEQSPDLFFKLLGIVGNLRSDGIKDLSHGILREEDWKENWHLFRYTIQHYFGELDDMDVYQFYCLLGDETNPLQMWFGDGIVEKDSLTYLTDKVFLKKPEPSTRSHKILNANHFTIVESEELMEKMDEIF
;
A
#
# COMPACT_ATOMS: atom_id res chain seq x y z
N MET A 1 -11.48 -30.89 -13.71
CA MET A 1 -12.47 -29.78 -13.55
C MET A 1 -11.86 -28.46 -13.03
N LEU A 2 -11.49 -28.31 -11.74
CA LEU A 2 -10.89 -27.04 -11.25
C LEU A 2 -9.47 -26.80 -11.80
N ILE A 3 -8.64 -27.84 -11.87
CA ILE A 3 -7.28 -27.79 -12.43
C ILE A 3 -7.28 -27.50 -13.94
N GLU A 4 -8.24 -28.06 -14.70
CA GLU A 4 -8.40 -27.76 -16.14
C GLU A 4 -8.97 -26.36 -16.39
N PHE A 5 -9.86 -25.87 -15.53
CA PHE A 5 -10.34 -24.49 -15.57
C PHE A 5 -9.23 -23.49 -15.21
N LEU A 6 -8.39 -23.82 -14.23
CA LEU A 6 -7.22 -23.01 -13.81
C LEU A 6 -6.10 -23.04 -14.85
N HIS A 7 -5.82 -24.18 -15.48
CA HIS A 7 -4.92 -24.26 -16.63
C HIS A 7 -5.47 -23.45 -17.79
N LYS A 8 -6.78 -23.53 -18.07
CA LYS A 8 -7.38 -22.74 -19.14
C LYS A 8 -7.35 -21.24 -18.84
N VAL A 9 -7.65 -20.79 -17.62
CA VAL A 9 -7.65 -19.36 -17.24
C VAL A 9 -6.24 -18.78 -17.13
N SER A 10 -5.27 -19.52 -16.57
CA SER A 10 -3.85 -19.12 -16.52
C SER A 10 -3.22 -19.12 -17.92
N HIS A 11 -3.47 -20.17 -18.71
CA HIS A 11 -3.00 -20.26 -20.09
C HIS A 11 -3.69 -19.21 -20.96
N ASP A 12 -4.97 -18.92 -20.77
CA ASP A 12 -5.70 -17.87 -21.48
C ASP A 12 -5.26 -16.47 -21.00
N ALA A 13 -4.94 -16.24 -19.72
CA ALA A 13 -4.46 -14.93 -19.23
C ALA A 13 -3.02 -14.63 -19.64
N VAL A 14 -2.13 -15.62 -19.56
CA VAL A 14 -0.75 -15.53 -20.08
C VAL A 14 -0.77 -15.46 -21.60
N LYS A 15 -1.56 -16.31 -22.30
CA LYS A 15 -1.73 -16.16 -23.76
C LYS A 15 -2.41 -14.88 -24.13
N VAL A 16 -3.34 -14.32 -23.35
CA VAL A 16 -3.95 -13.03 -23.65
C VAL A 16 -2.96 -11.91 -23.42
N SER A 17 -2.16 -11.93 -22.35
CA SER A 17 -1.08 -10.96 -22.14
C SER A 17 0.00 -11.08 -23.22
N GLU A 18 0.48 -12.28 -23.51
CA GLU A 18 1.52 -12.59 -24.49
C GLU A 18 1.02 -12.41 -25.93
N LYS A 19 -0.25 -12.71 -26.24
CA LYS A 19 -0.88 -12.41 -27.53
C LYS A 19 -1.24 -10.94 -27.64
N ILE A 20 -1.69 -10.24 -26.61
CA ILE A 20 -1.86 -8.78 -26.65
C ILE A 20 -0.50 -8.11 -26.83
N THR A 21 0.55 -8.62 -26.20
CA THR A 21 1.93 -8.11 -26.29
C THR A 21 2.55 -8.41 -27.64
N ASN A 22 2.47 -9.65 -28.13
CA ASN A 22 2.95 -10.04 -29.45
C ASN A 22 2.10 -9.45 -30.57
N THR A 23 0.77 -9.34 -30.42
CA THR A 23 -0.09 -8.63 -31.37
C THR A 23 0.13 -7.14 -31.28
N ALA A 24 0.44 -6.53 -30.14
CA ALA A 24 0.82 -5.11 -30.05
C ALA A 24 2.22 -4.85 -30.65
N LEU A 25 3.15 -5.79 -30.53
CA LEU A 25 4.49 -5.76 -31.15
C LEU A 25 4.44 -6.02 -32.66
N GLU A 26 3.69 -7.01 -33.11
CA GLU A 26 3.44 -7.32 -34.52
C GLU A 26 2.61 -6.21 -35.17
N PHE A 27 1.59 -5.68 -34.49
CA PHE A 27 0.83 -4.52 -34.95
C PHE A 27 1.72 -3.28 -34.94
N ALA A 28 2.51 -2.99 -33.90
CA ALA A 28 3.45 -1.86 -33.92
C ALA A 28 4.51 -1.98 -35.04
N ARG A 29 4.91 -3.22 -35.39
CA ARG A 29 5.79 -3.51 -36.55
C ARG A 29 5.06 -3.38 -37.90
N GLU A 30 3.84 -3.88 -38.05
CA GLU A 30 3.02 -3.68 -39.26
C GLU A 30 2.67 -2.21 -39.46
N VAL A 31 2.43 -1.51 -38.36
CA VAL A 31 2.03 -0.11 -38.29
C VAL A 31 3.24 0.81 -38.49
N SER A 32 4.46 0.40 -38.11
CA SER A 32 5.71 1.09 -38.48
C SER A 32 6.11 0.89 -39.95
N HIS A 33 5.66 -0.22 -40.57
CA HIS A 33 5.76 -0.46 -42.01
C HIS A 33 4.58 0.13 -42.83
N GLY A 34 3.50 0.52 -42.18
CA GLY A 34 2.32 1.16 -42.77
C GLY A 34 2.48 2.67 -43.01
N SER A 35 1.51 3.28 -43.70
CA SER A 35 1.53 4.73 -43.92
C SER A 35 1.40 5.51 -42.59
N LEU A 36 2.12 6.62 -42.45
CA LEU A 36 2.22 7.46 -41.24
C LEU A 36 0.87 7.78 -40.55
N LYS A 37 -0.22 7.90 -41.32
CA LYS A 37 -1.57 8.15 -40.78
C LYS A 37 -2.18 6.94 -40.06
N VAL A 38 -1.89 5.74 -40.53
CA VAL A 38 -2.31 4.47 -39.89
C VAL A 38 -1.49 4.25 -38.61
N THR A 39 -0.22 4.67 -38.61
CA THR A 39 0.68 4.69 -37.46
C THR A 39 0.25 5.60 -36.33
N GLU A 40 -0.08 6.85 -36.66
CA GLU A 40 -0.61 7.80 -35.69
C GLU A 40 -1.93 7.29 -35.08
N PHE A 41 -2.85 6.79 -35.91
CA PHE A 41 -4.13 6.28 -35.46
C PHE A 41 -4.01 5.03 -34.57
N GLY A 42 -3.15 4.08 -34.94
CA GLY A 42 -2.88 2.88 -34.14
C GLY A 42 -2.26 3.18 -32.78
N LEU A 43 -1.24 4.04 -32.72
CA LEU A 43 -0.60 4.45 -31.47
C LEU A 43 -1.53 5.26 -30.57
N LYS A 44 -2.36 6.14 -31.16
CA LYS A 44 -3.37 6.90 -30.42
C LYS A 44 -4.46 6.01 -29.85
N THR A 45 -4.88 5.00 -30.61
CA THR A 45 -5.85 3.99 -30.16
C THR A 45 -5.27 3.16 -29.01
N LEU A 46 -4.01 2.71 -29.11
CA LEU A 46 -3.32 1.98 -28.04
C LEU A 46 -3.13 2.82 -26.78
N SER A 47 -2.73 4.10 -26.93
CA SER A 47 -2.66 5.06 -25.81
C SER A 47 -4.02 5.21 -25.10
N SER A 48 -5.12 5.16 -25.86
CA SER A 48 -6.47 5.18 -25.30
C SER A 48 -6.99 3.83 -24.81
N THR A 49 -6.25 2.75 -25.00
CA THR A 49 -6.62 1.41 -24.50
C THR A 49 -5.86 1.07 -23.21
N PHE A 50 -4.64 1.59 -23.07
CA PHE A 50 -3.77 1.42 -21.88
C PHE A 50 -3.74 2.69 -21.00
N PHE A 51 -4.91 3.28 -20.69
CA PHE A 51 -5.04 4.54 -19.93
C PHE A 51 -4.49 4.53 -18.50
N PHE A 52 -4.17 3.34 -17.99
CA PHE A 52 -3.92 3.12 -16.56
C PHE A 52 -2.43 3.17 -16.17
N ILE A 53 -1.54 3.06 -17.16
CA ILE A 53 -0.10 3.16 -16.98
C ILE A 53 0.34 4.47 -17.64
N GLU A 54 0.41 5.54 -16.84
CA GLU A 54 0.61 6.91 -17.33
C GLU A 54 1.91 7.05 -18.16
N SER A 55 2.95 6.29 -17.83
CA SER A 55 4.21 6.23 -18.59
C SER A 55 4.07 5.56 -19.96
N TRP A 56 3.23 4.52 -20.09
CA TRP A 56 2.94 3.89 -21.37
C TRP A 56 2.01 4.76 -22.21
N GLN A 57 1.01 5.36 -21.56
CA GLN A 57 0.14 6.32 -22.22
C GLN A 57 0.95 7.51 -22.74
N ASN A 58 1.89 8.04 -21.94
CA ASN A 58 2.78 9.13 -22.33
C ASN A 58 3.81 8.67 -23.37
N GLY A 59 4.40 7.49 -23.23
CA GLY A 59 5.33 6.91 -24.21
C GLY A 59 4.66 6.70 -25.58
N LEU A 60 3.44 6.18 -25.60
CA LEU A 60 2.63 5.99 -26.80
C LEU A 60 2.13 7.33 -27.37
N LYS A 61 1.78 8.31 -26.53
CA LYS A 61 1.46 9.69 -26.97
C LYS A 61 2.67 10.37 -27.60
N ILE A 62 3.84 10.27 -26.98
CA ILE A 62 5.10 10.84 -27.48
C ILE A 62 5.48 10.15 -28.78
N ALA A 63 5.37 8.82 -28.87
CA ALA A 63 5.57 8.08 -30.11
C ALA A 63 4.59 8.55 -31.21
N ALA A 64 3.30 8.68 -30.89
CA ALA A 64 2.29 9.19 -31.84
C ALA A 64 2.57 10.64 -32.28
N GLN A 65 3.00 11.51 -31.36
CA GLN A 65 3.37 12.89 -31.65
C GLN A 65 4.64 12.98 -32.51
N ASN A 66 5.63 12.14 -32.25
CA ASN A 66 6.87 12.06 -33.03
C ASN A 66 6.61 11.54 -34.45
N VAL A 67 5.73 10.55 -34.59
CA VAL A 67 5.23 10.06 -35.89
C VAL A 67 4.48 11.16 -36.64
N ARG A 68 3.64 11.93 -35.95
CA ARG A 68 2.90 13.07 -36.52
C ARG A 68 3.83 14.21 -36.96
N TYR A 69 4.86 14.53 -36.18
CA TYR A 69 5.86 15.55 -36.52
C TYR A 69 6.73 15.11 -37.73
N SER A 70 6.99 13.81 -37.85
CA SER A 70 7.74 13.20 -38.95
C SER A 70 6.92 13.04 -40.23
N ALA A 71 5.61 13.28 -40.21
CA ALA A 71 4.75 13.23 -41.39
C ALA A 71 5.06 14.32 -42.45
N GLY A 72 5.97 15.24 -42.16
CA GLY A 72 6.39 16.32 -43.05
C GLY A 72 7.76 16.18 -43.72
N VAL A 73 8.66 15.25 -43.35
CA VAL A 73 10.07 15.29 -43.83
C VAL A 73 10.72 13.89 -43.95
N THR A 74 11.77 13.80 -44.78
CA THR A 74 12.58 12.68 -45.30
C THR A 74 12.89 11.47 -44.39
N LYS A 75 13.33 10.37 -45.04
CA LYS A 75 13.76 9.05 -44.48
C LYS A 75 14.57 9.09 -43.16
N ASN A 76 15.37 10.13 -42.93
CA ASN A 76 16.15 10.30 -41.70
C ASN A 76 15.28 10.63 -40.47
N ALA A 77 14.21 11.40 -40.62
CA ALA A 77 13.25 11.67 -39.55
C ALA A 77 12.50 10.40 -39.13
N MET A 78 12.22 9.52 -40.11
CA MET A 78 11.56 8.24 -39.87
C MET A 78 12.44 7.28 -39.05
N ASN A 79 13.73 7.16 -39.40
CA ASN A 79 14.67 6.35 -38.62
C ASN A 79 14.81 6.86 -37.18
N LEU A 80 14.87 8.18 -36.99
CA LEU A 80 14.95 8.77 -35.65
C LEU A 80 13.68 8.50 -34.82
N SER A 81 12.51 8.55 -35.44
CA SER A 81 11.25 8.21 -34.78
C SER A 81 11.18 6.72 -34.40
N ILE A 82 11.70 5.82 -35.24
CA ILE A 82 11.79 4.39 -34.94
C ILE A 82 12.71 4.17 -33.74
N THR A 83 13.92 4.73 -33.75
CA THR A 83 14.87 4.60 -32.64
C THR A 83 14.33 5.18 -31.32
N ASN A 84 13.64 6.32 -31.37
CA ASN A 84 13.02 6.90 -30.16
C ASN A 84 11.86 6.04 -29.63
N THR A 85 11.13 5.37 -30.53
CA THR A 85 10.05 4.46 -30.15
C THR A 85 10.62 3.17 -29.56
N GLU A 86 11.66 2.59 -30.18
CA GLU A 86 12.41 1.44 -29.66
C GLU A 86 12.96 1.75 -28.26
N LYS A 87 13.59 2.91 -28.06
CA LYS A 87 14.11 3.32 -26.74
C LYS A 87 13.01 3.48 -25.67
N ALA A 88 11.82 3.94 -26.07
CA ALA A 88 10.68 4.04 -25.16
C ALA A 88 10.14 2.65 -24.77
N PHE A 89 10.15 1.69 -25.71
CA PHE A 89 9.82 0.30 -25.43
C PHE A 89 10.90 -0.38 -24.58
N ASP A 90 12.19 -0.20 -24.86
CA ASP A 90 13.30 -0.73 -24.06
C ASP A 90 13.21 -0.24 -22.60
N THR A 91 12.91 1.04 -22.39
CA THR A 91 12.69 1.60 -21.05
C THR A 91 11.48 0.95 -20.34
N ALA A 92 10.42 0.63 -21.08
CA ALA A 92 9.28 -0.12 -20.56
C ALA A 92 9.62 -1.59 -20.28
N PHE A 93 10.50 -2.22 -21.06
CA PHE A 93 10.95 -3.59 -20.85
C PHE A 93 11.94 -3.72 -19.68
N ASP A 94 12.87 -2.77 -19.51
CA ASP A 94 13.76 -2.71 -18.35
C ASP A 94 12.97 -2.58 -17.03
N SER A 95 11.80 -1.95 -17.07
CA SER A 95 10.90 -1.85 -15.92
C SER A 95 10.31 -3.20 -15.48
N LEU A 96 10.21 -4.19 -16.38
CA LEU A 96 9.83 -5.57 -16.03
C LEU A 96 10.99 -6.31 -15.33
N GLY A 97 12.25 -5.97 -15.65
CA GLY A 97 13.43 -6.45 -14.91
C GLY A 97 13.46 -5.95 -13.47
N ILE A 98 13.08 -4.68 -13.26
CA ILE A 98 12.91 -4.09 -11.92
C ILE A 98 11.78 -4.81 -11.15
N ALA A 99 10.64 -5.06 -11.81
CA ALA A 99 9.53 -5.80 -11.20
C ALA A 99 9.90 -7.23 -10.80
N LYS A 100 10.73 -7.92 -11.59
CA LYS A 100 11.22 -9.26 -11.28
C LYS A 100 12.12 -9.28 -10.04
N ASN A 101 13.07 -8.36 -9.94
CA ASN A 101 13.94 -8.24 -8.76
C ASN A 101 13.12 -7.86 -7.52
N PHE A 102 12.13 -6.96 -7.68
CA PHE A 102 11.22 -6.60 -6.60
C PHE A 102 10.36 -7.76 -6.11
N ALA A 103 9.80 -8.57 -7.02
CA ALA A 103 9.03 -9.76 -6.64
C ALA A 103 9.90 -10.76 -5.85
N HIS A 104 11.16 -10.91 -6.25
CA HIS A 104 12.15 -11.71 -5.53
C HIS A 104 12.39 -11.18 -4.10
N ASP A 105 12.65 -9.87 -3.95
CA ASP A 105 12.86 -9.22 -2.65
C ASP A 105 11.63 -9.29 -1.73
N MET A 106 10.43 -9.32 -2.29
CA MET A 106 9.19 -9.48 -1.54
C MET A 106 9.02 -10.91 -0.99
N ILE A 107 9.36 -11.93 -1.79
CA ILE A 107 9.10 -13.34 -1.47
C ILE A 107 10.10 -13.92 -0.46
N TYR A 108 11.38 -13.56 -0.54
CA TYR A 108 12.42 -14.36 0.10
C TYR A 108 12.75 -13.99 1.55
N ASP A 109 12.41 -12.79 2.03
CA ASP A 109 12.97 -12.33 3.33
C ASP A 109 12.06 -11.49 4.23
N ASN A 110 10.74 -11.49 4.01
CA ASN A 110 9.90 -10.44 4.58
C ASN A 110 8.89 -10.88 5.64
N ARG A 111 8.97 -10.31 6.83
CA ARG A 111 7.98 -10.45 7.90
C ARG A 111 6.59 -10.02 7.48
N ALA A 112 6.43 -8.99 6.65
CA ALA A 112 5.11 -8.60 6.17
C ALA A 112 4.49 -9.69 5.28
N VAL A 113 5.30 -10.41 4.51
CA VAL A 113 4.85 -11.60 3.75
C VAL A 113 4.55 -12.76 4.69
N SER A 114 5.36 -13.02 5.72
CA SER A 114 5.03 -14.02 6.75
C SER A 114 3.75 -13.69 7.53
N SER A 115 3.48 -12.40 7.83
CA SER A 115 2.26 -11.91 8.47
C SER A 115 1.03 -12.00 7.56
N ILE A 116 1.20 -11.77 6.26
CA ILE A 116 0.19 -12.09 5.23
C ILE A 116 -0.10 -13.60 5.20
N LEU A 117 0.94 -14.42 5.35
CA LEU A 117 0.91 -15.87 5.32
C LEU A 117 0.55 -16.51 6.69
N GLY A 118 0.40 -15.71 7.75
CA GLY A 118 0.40 -16.12 9.15
C GLY A 118 -0.81 -16.95 9.60
N SER A 119 -0.66 -17.55 10.78
CA SER A 119 -1.57 -18.57 11.35
C SER A 119 -3.02 -18.13 11.57
N SER A 120 -3.30 -16.83 11.53
CA SER A 120 -4.66 -16.27 11.67
C SER A 120 -5.49 -16.32 10.38
N HIS A 121 -4.85 -16.48 9.22
CA HIS A 121 -5.47 -16.60 7.90
C HIS A 121 -5.45 -18.05 7.34
N ASP A 122 -4.76 -18.98 8.02
CA ASP A 122 -4.82 -20.43 7.72
C ASP A 122 -6.19 -21.06 8.05
N ASN A 123 -7.04 -20.35 8.80
CA ASN A 123 -8.39 -20.80 9.07
C ASN A 123 -9.36 -20.36 7.95
N LYS A 124 -10.07 -21.35 7.39
CA LYS A 124 -11.16 -21.28 6.39
C LYS A 124 -12.37 -20.41 6.81
N TYR A 125 -12.16 -19.19 7.30
CA TYR A 125 -13.23 -18.26 7.67
C TYR A 125 -13.32 -17.13 6.65
N ALA A 126 -14.53 -16.88 6.19
CA ALA A 126 -14.83 -15.71 5.36
C ALA A 126 -14.44 -14.43 6.12
N MET A 127 -13.61 -13.59 5.50
CA MET A 127 -13.19 -12.28 6.00
C MET A 127 -14.36 -11.41 6.49
N SER A 128 -15.58 -11.66 5.97
CA SER A 128 -16.84 -11.03 6.38
C SER A 128 -17.24 -11.24 7.85
N LYS A 129 -16.57 -12.14 8.60
CA LYS A 129 -16.85 -12.39 10.03
C LYS A 129 -15.86 -11.71 10.99
N ILE A 130 -14.80 -11.10 10.49
CA ILE A 130 -13.81 -10.43 11.35
C ILE A 130 -14.48 -9.22 12.02
N ARG A 131 -14.34 -9.11 13.35
CA ARG A 131 -14.83 -7.99 14.15
C ARG A 131 -13.65 -7.12 14.56
N MET A 132 -13.91 -5.84 14.77
CA MET A 132 -12.93 -4.94 15.39
C MET A 132 -12.69 -5.40 16.83
N SER A 133 -11.44 -5.68 17.18
CA SER A 133 -11.07 -6.13 18.54
C SER A 133 -9.59 -5.88 18.83
N PHE A 134 -9.22 -6.01 20.11
CA PHE A 134 -7.83 -6.22 20.48
C PHE A 134 -7.38 -7.65 20.20
N ARG A 135 -6.07 -7.87 20.16
CA ARG A 135 -5.44 -9.15 19.82
C ARG A 135 -4.35 -9.54 20.81
N GLU A 136 -4.26 -10.84 21.06
CA GLU A 136 -3.12 -11.46 21.75
C GLU A 136 -2.87 -12.87 21.17
N LYS A 137 -1.65 -13.10 20.65
CA LYS A 137 -1.15 -14.43 20.25
C LYS A 137 -2.15 -15.26 19.44
N GLY A 138 -2.70 -14.69 18.37
CA GLY A 138 -3.63 -15.37 17.47
C GLY A 138 -5.11 -15.24 17.87
N LYS A 139 -5.44 -14.66 19.02
CA LYS A 139 -6.81 -14.61 19.56
C LYS A 139 -7.34 -13.18 19.68
N ASP A 140 -8.63 -13.03 19.39
CA ASP A 140 -9.37 -11.80 19.69
C ASP A 140 -9.61 -11.76 21.21
N ILE A 141 -9.33 -10.62 21.83
CA ILE A 141 -9.58 -10.39 23.26
C ILE A 141 -10.46 -9.15 23.42
N SER A 142 -11.26 -9.15 24.50
CA SER A 142 -12.09 -8.00 24.85
C SER A 142 -11.24 -6.82 25.35
N THR A 143 -11.82 -5.62 25.31
CA THR A 143 -11.21 -4.42 25.89
C THR A 143 -10.91 -4.59 27.38
N THR A 144 -11.78 -5.28 28.13
CA THR A 144 -11.57 -5.57 29.56
C THR A 144 -10.32 -6.42 29.75
N GLU A 145 -10.19 -7.53 29.01
CA GLU A 145 -9.00 -8.38 29.08
C GLU A 145 -7.73 -7.63 28.69
N ALA A 146 -7.79 -6.81 27.63
CA ALA A 146 -6.65 -6.01 27.19
C ALA A 146 -6.23 -4.99 28.26
N TYR A 147 -7.21 -4.31 28.87
CA TYR A 147 -6.96 -3.32 29.93
C TYR A 147 -6.43 -3.97 31.22
N ASP A 148 -7.00 -5.10 31.65
CA ASP A 148 -6.55 -5.81 32.85
C ASP A 148 -5.08 -6.24 32.71
N LYS A 149 -4.67 -6.67 31.52
CA LYS A 149 -3.27 -6.98 31.20
C LYS A 149 -2.39 -5.74 31.24
N PHE A 150 -2.84 -4.61 30.70
CA PHE A 150 -2.11 -3.34 30.81
C PHE A 150 -1.90 -2.97 32.28
N LYS A 151 -2.94 -3.05 33.11
CA LYS A 151 -2.84 -2.76 34.55
C LYS A 151 -1.91 -3.71 35.29
N ALA A 152 -1.97 -5.01 34.99
CA ALA A 152 -1.11 -6.03 35.57
C ALA A 152 0.37 -5.86 35.15
N SER A 153 0.65 -5.24 34.01
CA SER A 153 2.03 -4.99 33.56
C SER A 153 2.75 -3.91 34.37
N HIS A 154 2.02 -3.10 35.14
CA HIS A 154 2.51 -1.90 35.85
C HIS A 154 3.14 -0.81 34.95
N LEU A 155 3.15 -0.99 33.62
CA LEU A 155 3.59 0.00 32.67
C LEU A 155 2.66 1.22 32.69
N LYS A 156 3.22 2.39 32.40
CA LYS A 156 2.48 3.68 32.41
C LYS A 156 2.21 4.23 31.02
N LYS A 157 2.95 3.76 30.02
CA LYS A 157 2.81 4.16 28.63
C LYS A 157 2.30 2.97 27.82
N ALA A 158 1.53 3.26 26.79
CA ALA A 158 1.05 2.24 25.88
C ALA A 158 1.14 2.70 24.42
N ILE A 159 1.18 1.74 23.52
CA ILE A 159 1.14 1.94 22.07
C ILE A 159 0.01 1.11 21.47
N LEU A 160 -0.86 1.76 20.71
CA LEU A 160 -1.85 1.13 19.86
C LEU A 160 -1.23 0.82 18.50
N TYR A 161 -1.23 -0.45 18.12
CA TYR A 161 -0.70 -0.95 16.85
C TYR A 161 -1.83 -1.28 15.88
N ILE A 162 -1.84 -0.61 14.72
CA ILE A 162 -2.88 -0.75 13.70
C ILE A 162 -2.26 -1.27 12.40
N PRO A 163 -2.44 -2.57 12.09
CA PRO A 163 -1.76 -3.23 10.97
C PRO A 163 -2.32 -2.80 9.62
N GLY A 164 -1.58 -3.14 8.56
CA GLY A 164 -1.98 -2.92 7.17
C GLY A 164 -2.92 -3.98 6.62
N LEU A 165 -3.25 -3.85 5.34
CA LEU A 165 -4.05 -4.81 4.60
C LEU A 165 -3.42 -6.21 4.69
N PHE A 166 -4.20 -7.21 5.10
CA PHE A 166 -3.79 -8.62 5.24
C PHE A 166 -2.72 -8.89 6.30
N CYS A 167 -2.44 -7.93 7.17
CA CYS A 167 -1.52 -8.12 8.29
C CYS A 167 -2.30 -8.42 9.59
N ASP A 168 -1.67 -9.14 10.50
CA ASP A 168 -2.15 -9.33 11.87
C ASP A 168 -1.11 -8.83 12.89
N GLU A 169 -1.30 -9.15 14.17
CA GLU A 169 -0.40 -8.70 15.23
C GLU A 169 1.05 -9.18 15.10
N THR A 170 1.33 -10.21 14.31
CA THR A 170 2.69 -10.73 14.07
C THR A 170 3.57 -9.71 13.34
N LEU A 171 2.96 -8.76 12.61
CA LEU A 171 3.65 -7.61 11.99
C LEU A 171 4.42 -6.78 13.01
N TRP A 172 4.09 -6.87 14.30
CA TRP A 172 4.68 -6.08 15.38
C TRP A 172 5.60 -6.87 16.31
N MET A 173 5.60 -8.21 16.23
CA MET A 173 6.42 -9.14 17.03
C MET A 173 7.71 -9.60 16.35
N ASP A 174 8.66 -10.15 17.11
CA ASP A 174 9.92 -10.68 16.59
C ASP A 174 9.70 -11.74 15.50
N CYS A 175 10.57 -11.77 14.50
CA CYS A 175 10.62 -12.84 13.51
C CYS A 175 11.98 -13.54 13.53
N ILE A 176 11.96 -14.86 13.35
CA ILE A 176 13.17 -15.67 13.19
C ILE A 176 13.41 -15.81 11.69
N LYS A 177 14.54 -15.30 11.21
CA LYS A 177 15.01 -15.49 9.84
C LYS A 177 16.02 -16.64 9.81
N LYS A 178 15.85 -17.55 8.85
CA LYS A 178 16.83 -18.60 8.56
C LYS A 178 17.69 -18.13 7.40
N ILE A 179 18.96 -17.86 7.68
CA ILE A 179 19.95 -17.51 6.66
C ILE A 179 20.99 -18.63 6.71
N ASP A 180 21.02 -19.43 5.65
CA ASP A 180 21.78 -20.69 5.57
C ASP A 180 21.48 -21.63 6.76
N GLU A 181 22.51 -22.00 7.53
CA GLU A 181 22.39 -22.83 8.74
C GLU A 181 22.16 -22.00 10.03
N SER A 182 22.08 -20.67 9.92
CA SER A 182 21.95 -19.76 11.07
C SER A 182 20.53 -19.20 11.24
N GLU A 183 20.05 -19.16 12.48
CA GLU A 183 18.81 -18.48 12.85
C GLU A 183 19.14 -17.09 13.43
N ILE A 184 18.69 -16.02 12.75
CA ILE A 184 18.81 -14.64 13.21
C ILE A 184 17.45 -14.15 13.66
N VAL A 185 17.36 -13.61 14.88
CA VAL A 185 16.15 -12.97 15.39
C VAL A 185 16.15 -11.51 14.95
N SER A 186 15.20 -11.13 14.10
CA SER A 186 14.90 -9.73 13.83
C SER A 186 13.88 -9.23 14.85
N LEU A 187 14.29 -8.23 15.65
CA LEU A 187 13.48 -7.70 16.74
C LEU A 187 12.31 -6.89 16.17
N GLY A 188 11.10 -7.21 16.61
CA GLY A 188 9.89 -6.49 16.20
C GLY A 188 9.78 -5.12 16.88
N ILE A 189 9.14 -4.17 16.18
CA ILE A 189 8.82 -2.83 16.69
C ILE A 189 8.19 -2.90 18.10
N SER A 190 7.20 -3.77 18.29
CA SER A 190 6.52 -3.89 19.58
C SER A 190 7.43 -4.45 20.67
N THR A 191 8.25 -5.45 20.37
CA THR A 191 9.21 -5.99 21.34
C THR A 191 10.23 -4.93 21.75
N ARG A 192 10.70 -4.11 20.80
CA ARG A 192 11.61 -2.99 21.07
C ARG A 192 11.00 -2.00 22.05
N PHE A 193 9.77 -1.53 21.79
CA PHE A 193 9.12 -0.54 22.66
C PHE A 193 8.60 -1.13 23.97
N PHE A 194 8.26 -2.43 24.00
CA PHE A 194 7.95 -3.12 25.25
C PHE A 194 9.14 -3.11 26.21
N LYS A 195 10.36 -3.37 25.71
CA LYS A 195 11.60 -3.25 26.51
C LYS A 195 11.86 -1.82 27.00
N LYS A 196 11.31 -0.81 26.33
CA LYS A 196 11.34 0.61 26.75
C LYS A 196 10.17 1.01 27.66
N GLY A 197 9.33 0.06 28.08
CA GLY A 197 8.23 0.30 29.01
C GLY A 197 6.92 0.75 28.38
N TYR A 198 6.71 0.49 27.08
CA TYR A 198 5.44 0.73 26.40
C TYR A 198 4.63 -0.56 26.27
N PHE A 199 3.42 -0.59 26.84
CA PHE A 199 2.52 -1.73 26.72
C PHE A 199 1.86 -1.78 25.32
N PRO A 200 1.83 -2.94 24.63
CA PRO A 200 1.26 -3.03 23.31
C PRO A 200 -0.24 -3.38 23.32
N PHE A 201 -1.05 -2.55 22.66
CA PHE A 201 -2.40 -2.89 22.25
C PHE A 201 -2.41 -3.22 20.75
N TYR A 202 -2.54 -4.49 20.40
CA TYR A 202 -2.68 -4.90 19.00
C TYR A 202 -4.13 -4.89 18.56
N THR A 203 -4.42 -4.39 17.37
CA THR A 203 -5.79 -4.35 16.82
C THR A 203 -5.96 -5.33 15.65
N ARG A 204 -7.21 -5.77 15.46
CA ARG A 204 -7.66 -6.48 14.26
C ARG A 204 -8.94 -5.83 13.75
N TYR A 205 -9.09 -5.79 12.44
CA TYR A 205 -10.26 -5.21 11.77
C TYR A 205 -10.60 -5.97 10.49
N ASN A 206 -11.77 -5.68 9.92
CA ASN A 206 -12.23 -6.33 8.69
C ASN A 206 -11.76 -5.55 7.47
N HIS A 207 -10.72 -6.04 6.81
CA HIS A 207 -10.15 -5.43 5.62
C HIS A 207 -11.13 -5.24 4.44
N GLY A 208 -12.25 -5.96 4.43
CA GLY A 208 -13.28 -5.86 3.40
C GLY A 208 -14.30 -4.74 3.62
N LEU A 209 -14.45 -4.24 4.85
CA LEU A 209 -15.35 -3.12 5.15
C LEU A 209 -14.75 -1.80 4.66
N HIS A 210 -15.62 -0.83 4.36
CA HIS A 210 -15.22 0.54 4.08
C HIS A 210 -14.26 1.06 5.17
N ILE A 211 -13.30 1.90 4.77
CA ILE A 211 -12.35 2.51 5.71
C ILE A 211 -13.12 3.31 6.76
N SER A 212 -14.19 4.00 6.36
CA SER A 212 -15.07 4.74 7.27
C SER A 212 -15.78 3.85 8.30
N GLU A 213 -16.17 2.62 7.90
CA GLU A 213 -16.82 1.68 8.81
C GLU A 213 -15.81 1.10 9.80
N ASN A 214 -14.60 0.75 9.35
CA ASN A 214 -13.51 0.35 10.26
C ASN A 214 -13.12 1.50 11.19
N GLY A 215 -13.09 2.75 10.71
CA GLY A 215 -12.82 3.93 11.53
C GLY A 215 -13.85 4.12 12.65
N LYS A 216 -15.14 3.99 12.35
CA LYS A 216 -16.22 4.03 13.36
C LYS A 216 -16.13 2.87 14.36
N LYS A 217 -15.77 1.67 13.90
CA LYS A 217 -15.59 0.53 14.80
C LYS A 217 -14.37 0.69 15.71
N LEU A 218 -13.29 1.28 15.21
CA LEU A 218 -12.12 1.61 16.01
C LEU A 218 -12.46 2.68 17.04
N LEU A 219 -13.27 3.68 16.66
CA LEU A 219 -13.81 4.68 17.57
C LEU A 219 -14.57 4.01 18.73
N GLU A 220 -15.48 3.08 18.44
CA GLU A 220 -16.23 2.33 19.46
C GLU A 220 -15.31 1.50 20.38
N LEU A 221 -14.29 0.84 19.81
CA LEU A 221 -13.31 0.08 20.59
C LEU A 221 -12.54 0.97 21.56
N LEU A 222 -12.15 2.18 21.12
CA LEU A 222 -11.42 3.13 21.94
C LEU A 222 -12.32 3.86 22.95
N ASP A 223 -13.57 4.15 22.62
CA ASP A 223 -14.56 4.61 23.60
C ASP A 223 -14.64 3.63 24.78
N ASP A 224 -14.68 2.33 24.50
CA ASP A 224 -14.73 1.30 25.54
C ASP A 224 -13.42 1.20 26.35
N LEU A 225 -12.26 1.44 25.74
CA LEU A 225 -10.97 1.48 26.45
C LEU A 225 -10.85 2.73 27.35
N PHE A 226 -11.13 3.92 26.80
CA PHE A 226 -11.07 5.17 27.55
C PHE A 226 -12.18 5.27 28.62
N SER A 227 -13.28 4.54 28.49
CA SER A 227 -14.27 4.43 29.58
C SER A 227 -13.71 3.72 30.82
N LYS A 228 -12.74 2.81 30.65
CA LYS A 228 -12.10 2.04 31.73
C LYS A 228 -10.91 2.76 32.34
N ASP A 229 -10.20 3.53 31.52
CA ASP A 229 -9.12 4.39 31.94
C ASP A 229 -9.16 5.71 31.16
N PRO A 230 -9.90 6.71 31.66
CA PRO A 230 -9.96 8.03 31.03
C PRO A 230 -8.59 8.71 30.97
N ASP A 231 -7.63 8.24 31.79
CA ASP A 231 -6.34 8.87 31.95
C ASP A 231 -5.19 8.25 31.16
N ILE A 232 -5.45 7.12 30.51
CA ILE A 232 -4.46 6.45 29.67
C ILE A 232 -3.95 7.38 28.56
N VAL A 233 -2.64 7.46 28.40
CA VAL A 233 -2.01 8.13 27.25
C VAL A 233 -1.60 7.06 26.25
N LEU A 234 -2.19 7.13 25.06
CA LEU A 234 -1.95 6.17 23.99
C LEU A 234 -1.06 6.80 22.92
N ASN A 235 0.07 6.18 22.64
CA ASN A 235 0.79 6.45 21.41
C ASN A 235 0.26 5.51 20.32
N VAL A 236 0.50 5.82 19.05
CA VAL A 236 -0.07 5.03 17.95
C VAL A 236 1.00 4.77 16.90
N ILE A 237 1.07 3.52 16.44
CA ILE A 237 1.88 3.14 15.29
C ILE A 237 0.94 2.46 14.29
N THR A 238 0.86 3.02 13.09
CA THR A 238 0.04 2.50 12.01
C THR A 238 0.91 2.10 10.83
N TYR A 239 0.46 1.10 10.08
CA TYR A 239 1.12 0.66 8.87
C TYR A 239 0.12 0.55 7.72
N SER A 240 0.48 1.09 6.55
CA SER A 240 -0.29 0.97 5.31
C SER A 240 -1.76 1.40 5.50
N GLN A 241 -2.72 0.52 5.15
CA GLN A 241 -4.16 0.74 5.34
C GLN A 241 -4.55 1.14 6.78
N GLY A 242 -3.81 0.69 7.79
CA GLY A 242 -4.07 1.03 9.19
C GLY A 242 -4.02 2.54 9.46
N GLY A 243 -3.20 3.28 8.71
CA GLY A 243 -3.12 4.73 8.83
C GLY A 243 -4.41 5.43 8.39
N LEU A 244 -5.00 5.01 7.25
CA LEU A 244 -6.28 5.53 6.79
C LEU A 244 -7.42 5.22 7.77
N ILE A 245 -7.44 4.01 8.35
CA ILE A 245 -8.45 3.64 9.36
C ILE A 245 -8.32 4.51 10.60
N PHE A 246 -7.10 4.76 11.06
CA PHE A 246 -6.85 5.64 12.20
C PHE A 246 -7.25 7.10 11.91
N ARG A 247 -6.92 7.62 10.73
CA ARG A 247 -7.33 8.96 10.29
C ARG A 247 -8.85 9.07 10.20
N SER A 248 -9.53 8.06 9.65
CA SER A 248 -10.99 7.99 9.62
C SER A 248 -11.59 7.99 11.02
N MET A 249 -11.02 7.22 11.95
CA MET A 249 -11.41 7.24 13.36
C MET A 249 -11.26 8.63 13.97
N LEU A 250 -10.11 9.30 13.77
CA LEU A 250 -9.87 10.66 14.27
C LEU A 250 -10.86 11.68 13.69
N TYR A 251 -11.20 11.56 12.40
CA TYR A 251 -12.24 12.38 11.78
C TYR A 251 -13.57 12.25 12.52
N TYR A 252 -14.03 11.01 12.75
CA TYR A 252 -15.28 10.78 13.48
C TYR A 252 -15.19 11.13 14.97
N ALA A 253 -14.04 10.96 15.61
CA ALA A 253 -13.80 11.39 16.98
C ALA A 253 -13.93 12.91 17.12
N LYS A 254 -13.36 13.67 16.18
CA LYS A 254 -13.49 15.14 16.11
C LYS A 254 -14.94 15.56 15.83
N LEU A 255 -15.60 14.91 14.88
CA LEU A 255 -17.02 15.17 14.55
C LEU A 255 -17.94 14.93 15.75
N GLN A 256 -17.69 13.85 16.50
CA GLN A 256 -18.47 13.48 17.70
C GLN A 256 -17.95 14.15 18.99
N LYS A 257 -16.95 15.03 18.90
CA LYS A 257 -16.34 15.77 20.03
C LYS A 257 -15.87 14.85 21.17
N ARG A 258 -15.22 13.74 20.82
CA ARG A 258 -14.63 12.81 21.80
C ARG A 258 -13.45 13.47 22.50
N GLU A 259 -13.61 13.78 23.78
CA GLU A 259 -12.58 14.48 24.58
C GLU A 259 -11.30 13.67 24.71
N TRP A 260 -11.41 12.34 24.77
CA TRP A 260 -10.25 11.45 24.87
C TRP A 260 -9.35 11.47 23.64
N ALA A 261 -9.78 12.03 22.50
CA ALA A 261 -8.93 12.19 21.32
C ALA A 261 -7.69 13.06 21.61
N ASN A 262 -7.76 13.93 22.63
CA ASN A 262 -6.64 14.74 23.09
C ASN A 262 -5.63 13.96 23.97
N ARG A 263 -5.89 12.67 24.23
CA ARG A 263 -5.02 11.77 25.04
C ARG A 263 -4.09 10.94 24.17
N PHE A 264 -4.09 11.14 22.85
CA PHE A 264 -3.05 10.58 22.00
C PHE A 264 -1.73 11.33 22.20
N GLY A 265 -0.67 10.55 22.42
CA GLY A 265 0.71 11.05 22.44
C GLY A 265 1.28 11.11 21.02
N LYS A 266 2.41 10.44 20.83
CA LYS A 266 3.08 10.32 19.53
C LYS A 266 2.28 9.41 18.59
N ILE A 267 2.04 9.85 17.36
CA ILE A 267 1.37 9.09 16.31
C ILE A 267 2.32 8.91 15.13
N ILE A 268 2.57 7.67 14.73
CA ILE A 268 3.46 7.32 13.65
C ILE A 268 2.67 6.65 12.51
N PHE A 269 2.79 7.20 11.31
CA PHE A 269 2.27 6.62 10.06
C PHE A 269 3.42 6.01 9.27
N ILE A 270 3.37 4.71 9.00
CA ILE A 270 4.36 3.98 8.20
C ILE A 270 3.72 3.57 6.88
N SER A 271 4.24 4.06 5.75
CA SER A 271 3.79 3.74 4.39
C SER A 271 2.27 3.87 4.19
N SER A 272 1.62 4.88 4.79
CA SER A 272 0.18 5.05 4.63
C SER A 272 -0.17 5.61 3.25
N PRO A 273 -1.13 5.00 2.52
CA PRO A 273 -1.56 5.48 1.21
C PRO A 273 -2.53 6.65 1.34
N ASP A 274 -2.03 7.77 1.85
CA ASP A 274 -2.85 8.94 2.23
C ASP A 274 -3.53 9.64 1.03
N GLY A 275 -2.99 9.48 -0.18
CA GLY A 275 -3.62 9.88 -1.43
C GLY A 275 -4.32 8.74 -2.19
N GLY A 276 -4.46 7.56 -1.56
CA GLY A 276 -4.96 6.34 -2.18
C GLY A 276 -3.87 5.43 -2.74
N SER A 277 -4.21 4.26 -3.25
CA SER A 277 -3.23 3.37 -3.90
C SER A 277 -3.75 2.80 -5.21
N TYR A 278 -2.88 2.67 -6.20
CA TYR A 278 -3.33 2.15 -7.48
C TYR A 278 -3.52 0.63 -7.45
N LEU A 279 -4.78 0.21 -7.30
CA LEU A 279 -5.15 -1.17 -7.07
C LEU A 279 -4.78 -2.13 -8.21
N GLU A 280 -4.63 -1.61 -9.42
CA GLU A 280 -4.20 -2.40 -10.58
C GLU A 280 -2.79 -3.00 -10.38
N LYS A 281 -1.99 -2.40 -9.50
CA LYS A 281 -0.69 -2.93 -9.06
C LYS A 281 -0.82 -4.24 -8.30
N VAL A 282 -1.89 -4.44 -7.52
CA VAL A 282 -2.15 -5.73 -6.84
C VAL A 282 -2.35 -6.83 -7.88
N GLY A 283 -3.09 -6.54 -8.96
CA GLY A 283 -3.27 -7.47 -10.08
C GLY A 283 -1.97 -7.75 -10.84
N PHE A 284 -1.17 -6.71 -11.11
CA PHE A 284 0.16 -6.82 -11.68
C PHE A 284 1.08 -7.73 -10.83
N TRP A 285 1.13 -7.51 -9.51
CA TRP A 285 1.95 -8.31 -8.59
C TRP A 285 1.46 -9.75 -8.44
N LEU A 286 0.14 -9.99 -8.42
CA LEU A 286 -0.39 -11.36 -8.44
C LEU A 286 0.05 -12.12 -9.69
N GLY A 287 0.08 -11.46 -10.85
CA GLY A 287 0.61 -12.05 -12.08
C GLY A 287 2.06 -12.52 -11.92
N PHE A 288 2.92 -11.68 -11.35
CA PHE A 288 4.32 -12.01 -11.09
C PHE A 288 4.52 -13.07 -9.98
N LEU A 289 3.70 -13.01 -8.93
CA LEU A 289 3.76 -13.94 -7.80
C LEU A 289 3.40 -15.37 -8.18
N LEU A 290 2.53 -15.58 -9.16
CA LEU A 290 2.24 -16.93 -9.67
C LEU A 290 3.50 -17.64 -10.17
N GLU A 291 4.39 -16.91 -10.84
CA GLU A 291 5.61 -17.47 -11.40
C GLU A 291 6.71 -17.71 -10.35
N GLN A 292 6.77 -16.85 -9.32
CA GLN A 292 7.87 -16.84 -8.35
C GLN A 292 7.53 -17.54 -7.01
N SER A 293 6.28 -17.45 -6.55
CA SER A 293 5.80 -18.09 -5.32
C SER A 293 4.32 -18.46 -5.43
N PRO A 294 4.00 -19.63 -6.03
CA PRO A 294 2.63 -20.08 -6.23
C PRO A 294 1.80 -20.14 -4.94
N ASP A 295 2.41 -20.55 -3.82
CA ASP A 295 1.72 -20.64 -2.53
C ASP A 295 1.29 -19.26 -1.99
N LEU A 296 2.16 -18.25 -2.10
CA LEU A 296 1.85 -16.87 -1.75
C LEU A 296 0.80 -16.29 -2.69
N PHE A 297 0.90 -16.59 -3.99
CA PHE A 297 -0.10 -16.23 -4.98
C PHE A 297 -1.49 -16.78 -4.63
N PHE A 298 -1.63 -18.08 -4.31
CA PHE A 298 -2.93 -18.66 -3.99
C PHE A 298 -3.52 -18.14 -2.68
N LYS A 299 -2.68 -17.90 -1.66
CA LYS A 299 -3.11 -17.28 -0.40
C LYS A 299 -3.59 -15.85 -0.64
N LEU A 300 -2.82 -15.04 -1.37
CA LEU A 300 -3.21 -13.67 -1.74
C LEU A 300 -4.43 -13.65 -2.67
N LEU A 301 -4.53 -14.55 -3.65
CA LEU A 301 -5.69 -14.68 -4.54
C LEU A 301 -6.98 -15.00 -3.79
N GLY A 302 -6.93 -15.92 -2.83
CA GLY A 302 -8.10 -16.28 -2.01
C GLY A 302 -8.60 -15.09 -1.18
N ILE A 303 -7.67 -14.26 -0.73
CA ILE A 303 -7.91 -13.00 -0.04
C ILE A 303 -8.43 -11.90 -1.01
N VAL A 304 -7.92 -11.90 -2.24
CA VAL A 304 -8.23 -11.02 -3.40
C VAL A 304 -9.50 -11.42 -4.16
N GLY A 305 -10.10 -12.59 -3.90
CA GLY A 305 -11.48 -12.88 -4.30
C GLY A 305 -12.47 -11.81 -3.81
N ASN A 306 -12.06 -11.03 -2.80
CA ASN A 306 -12.71 -9.82 -2.31
C ASN A 306 -12.15 -8.50 -2.89
N LEU A 307 -11.48 -8.46 -4.04
CA LEU A 307 -11.04 -7.21 -4.73
C LEU A 307 -12.21 -6.27 -5.08
N ARG A 308 -13.45 -6.75 -4.97
CA ARG A 308 -14.68 -5.95 -5.04
C ARG A 308 -15.11 -5.38 -3.69
N SER A 309 -14.37 -5.64 -2.62
CA SER A 309 -14.70 -5.18 -1.29
C SER A 309 -14.56 -3.68 -1.21
N ASP A 310 -15.35 -3.13 -0.31
CA ASP A 310 -15.51 -1.71 -0.18
C ASP A 310 -14.30 -1.05 0.48
N GLY A 311 -13.65 -1.75 1.41
CA GLY A 311 -12.38 -1.31 1.99
C GLY A 311 -11.25 -1.17 0.98
N ILE A 312 -11.19 -2.06 -0.01
CA ILE A 312 -10.20 -2.03 -1.09
C ILE A 312 -10.48 -0.86 -2.05
N LYS A 313 -11.76 -0.58 -2.36
CA LYS A 313 -12.14 0.61 -3.15
C LYS A 313 -11.84 1.90 -2.41
N ASP A 314 -12.10 1.96 -1.11
CA ASP A 314 -11.77 3.15 -0.32
C ASP A 314 -10.26 3.36 -0.27
N LEU A 315 -9.49 2.28 -0.04
CA LEU A 315 -8.03 2.29 -0.05
C LEU A 315 -7.49 2.81 -1.37
N SER A 316 -8.05 2.38 -2.51
CA SER A 316 -7.55 2.82 -3.80
C SER A 316 -7.75 4.31 -4.08
N HIS A 317 -8.65 4.96 -3.33
CA HIS A 317 -8.96 6.38 -3.48
C HIS A 317 -8.67 7.18 -2.21
N GLY A 318 -8.01 6.61 -1.19
CA GLY A 318 -7.74 7.31 0.08
C GLY A 318 -9.02 7.84 0.74
N ILE A 319 -10.16 7.14 0.59
CA ILE A 319 -11.45 7.59 1.12
C ILE A 319 -11.51 7.33 2.62
N LEU A 320 -11.80 8.38 3.39
CA LEU A 320 -11.87 8.32 4.86
C LEU A 320 -13.30 8.37 5.41
N ARG A 321 -14.23 9.01 4.68
CA ARG A 321 -15.55 9.37 5.18
C ARG A 321 -16.64 8.59 4.47
N GLU A 322 -17.79 8.47 5.12
CA GLU A 322 -18.91 7.68 4.59
C GLU A 322 -19.58 8.39 3.42
N GLU A 323 -19.74 9.71 3.53
CA GLU A 323 -20.27 10.58 2.50
C GLU A 323 -19.48 10.48 1.18
N ASP A 324 -18.15 10.32 1.25
CA ASP A 324 -17.26 10.33 0.08
C ASP A 324 -17.45 9.12 -0.84
N TRP A 325 -17.85 7.95 -0.32
CA TRP A 325 -18.15 6.78 -1.16
C TRP A 325 -19.65 6.61 -1.43
N LYS A 326 -20.54 7.24 -0.66
CA LYS A 326 -21.99 7.24 -0.91
C LYS A 326 -22.42 8.21 -2.00
N GLU A 327 -21.80 9.39 -2.06
CA GLU A 327 -22.20 10.48 -2.97
C GLU A 327 -21.42 10.47 -4.30
N ASN A 328 -20.22 9.87 -4.33
CA ASN A 328 -19.36 9.87 -5.51
C ASN A 328 -19.45 8.57 -6.31
N TRP A 329 -20.33 8.55 -7.32
CA TRP A 329 -20.15 7.62 -8.44
C TRP A 329 -18.80 7.88 -9.14
N HIS A 330 -18.24 6.84 -9.76
CA HIS A 330 -16.89 6.65 -10.32
C HIS A 330 -16.20 7.78 -11.12
N LEU A 331 -16.85 8.92 -11.37
CA LEU A 331 -16.39 9.96 -12.31
C LEU A 331 -15.67 11.15 -11.67
N PHE A 332 -15.77 11.37 -10.34
CA PHE A 332 -15.13 12.50 -9.63
C PHE A 332 -14.04 12.06 -8.64
N ARG A 333 -13.51 10.85 -8.81
CA ARG A 333 -12.55 10.18 -7.92
C ARG A 333 -11.23 10.92 -7.69
N TYR A 334 -10.83 11.78 -8.63
CA TYR A 334 -9.56 12.51 -8.61
C TYR A 334 -9.68 13.94 -8.05
N THR A 335 -10.89 14.36 -7.64
CA THR A 335 -11.14 15.68 -7.03
C THR A 335 -11.47 15.60 -5.54
N ILE A 336 -11.40 14.40 -4.95
CA ILE A 336 -11.72 14.20 -3.55
C ILE A 336 -10.57 14.73 -2.69
N GLN A 337 -10.86 15.65 -1.79
CA GLN A 337 -9.91 16.07 -0.76
C GLN A 337 -9.74 14.91 0.23
N HIS A 338 -8.52 14.41 0.43
CA HIS A 338 -8.28 13.30 1.37
C HIS A 338 -7.90 13.73 2.78
N TYR A 339 -7.83 15.03 3.08
CA TYR A 339 -7.42 15.55 4.39
C TYR A 339 -8.45 16.53 4.95
N PHE A 340 -8.89 16.32 6.18
CA PHE A 340 -10.04 17.02 6.79
C PHE A 340 -9.68 17.72 8.11
N GLY A 341 -8.39 17.98 8.35
CA GLY A 341 -7.93 18.60 9.60
C GLY A 341 -7.96 17.66 10.80
N GLU A 342 -8.09 16.35 10.58
CA GLU A 342 -8.13 15.33 11.63
C GLU A 342 -6.78 15.14 12.34
N LEU A 343 -5.70 15.67 11.76
CA LEU A 343 -4.34 15.60 12.30
C LEU A 343 -3.80 16.95 12.79
N ASP A 344 -4.55 18.05 12.66
CA ASP A 344 -4.06 19.41 12.93
C ASP A 344 -3.51 19.56 14.36
N ASP A 345 -4.21 18.99 15.33
CA ASP A 345 -3.93 19.11 16.76
C ASP A 345 -3.08 17.95 17.31
N MET A 346 -2.65 17.03 16.43
CA MET A 346 -1.99 15.77 16.80
C MET A 346 -0.46 15.85 16.65
N ASP A 347 0.27 15.12 17.50
CA ASP A 347 1.73 15.00 17.44
C ASP A 347 2.14 13.84 16.50
N VAL A 348 2.17 14.14 15.20
CA VAL A 348 2.23 13.16 14.12
C VAL A 348 3.56 13.14 13.39
N TYR A 349 3.96 11.93 12.98
CA TYR A 349 5.18 11.64 12.23
C TYR A 349 4.85 10.69 11.08
N GLN A 350 5.53 10.86 9.95
CA GLN A 350 5.40 10.00 8.78
C GLN A 350 6.73 9.36 8.41
N PHE A 351 6.66 8.09 8.10
CA PHE A 351 7.73 7.28 7.56
C PHE A 351 7.26 6.66 6.24
N TYR A 352 8.08 6.79 5.21
CA TYR A 352 7.83 6.17 3.91
C TYR A 352 9.16 5.78 3.28
N CYS A 353 9.13 4.95 2.24
CA CYS A 353 10.30 4.65 1.43
C CYS A 353 9.95 4.84 -0.04
N LEU A 354 10.96 4.88 -0.90
CA LEU A 354 10.79 4.93 -2.35
C LEU A 354 11.80 4.00 -3.00
N LEU A 355 11.34 3.24 -3.98
CA LEU A 355 12.17 2.43 -4.85
C LEU A 355 12.80 3.34 -5.90
N GLY A 356 14.11 3.52 -5.80
CA GLY A 356 14.91 4.22 -6.81
C GLY A 356 14.98 5.75 -6.65
N ASP A 357 15.46 6.38 -7.72
CA ASP A 357 15.69 7.81 -7.89
C ASP A 357 14.39 8.55 -8.22
N GLU A 358 14.14 9.64 -7.49
CA GLU A 358 12.95 10.48 -7.58
C GLU A 358 12.84 11.28 -8.87
N THR A 359 13.88 11.28 -9.70
CA THR A 359 13.91 11.96 -11.00
C THR A 359 13.25 11.17 -12.12
N ASN A 360 12.99 9.87 -11.93
CA ASN A 360 12.42 9.00 -12.96
C ASN A 360 10.89 8.80 -12.74
N PRO A 361 10.03 9.22 -13.69
CA PRO A 361 8.57 9.07 -13.57
C PRO A 361 8.08 7.63 -13.34
N LEU A 362 8.77 6.62 -13.88
CA LEU A 362 8.44 5.21 -13.63
C LEU A 362 8.75 4.80 -12.19
N GLN A 363 9.84 5.29 -11.62
CA GLN A 363 10.24 4.98 -10.24
C GLN A 363 9.34 5.73 -9.24
N MET A 364 8.93 6.96 -9.57
CA MET A 364 7.86 7.66 -8.84
C MET A 364 6.53 6.89 -8.86
N TRP A 365 6.21 6.28 -10.01
CA TRP A 365 5.03 5.42 -10.15
C TRP A 365 5.15 4.14 -9.32
N PHE A 366 6.33 3.50 -9.24
CA PHE A 366 6.51 2.37 -8.33
C PHE A 366 6.41 2.78 -6.86
N GLY A 367 6.84 3.99 -6.50
CA GLY A 367 6.80 4.49 -5.12
C GLY A 367 7.50 3.53 -4.18
N ASP A 368 6.84 3.03 -3.13
CA ASP A 368 7.43 1.98 -2.26
C ASP A 368 7.26 0.54 -2.78
N GLY A 369 6.76 0.38 -4.00
CA GLY A 369 6.43 -0.89 -4.65
C GLY A 369 4.94 -1.22 -4.63
N ILE A 370 4.17 -0.61 -3.73
CA ILE A 370 2.73 -0.77 -3.62
C ILE A 370 2.01 0.57 -3.76
N VAL A 371 2.51 1.61 -3.08
CA VAL A 371 1.91 2.93 -3.00
C VAL A 371 2.78 3.93 -3.74
N GLU A 372 2.18 4.79 -4.57
CA GLU A 372 2.92 5.85 -5.29
C GLU A 372 3.55 6.86 -4.33
N LYS A 373 4.63 7.51 -4.79
CA LYS A 373 5.24 8.64 -4.08
C LYS A 373 4.20 9.70 -3.70
N ASP A 374 3.40 10.14 -4.65
CA ASP A 374 2.45 11.24 -4.43
C ASP A 374 1.38 10.92 -3.39
N SER A 375 1.04 9.63 -3.24
CA SER A 375 0.16 9.18 -2.18
C SER A 375 0.88 9.10 -0.84
N LEU A 376 2.08 8.52 -0.82
CA LEU A 376 2.93 8.45 0.38
C LEU A 376 3.27 9.83 0.92
N THR A 377 3.44 10.85 0.07
CA THR A 377 3.80 12.22 0.50
C THR A 377 2.61 13.16 0.48
N TYR A 378 1.39 12.66 0.27
CA TYR A 378 0.19 13.49 0.11
C TYR A 378 -0.04 14.47 1.29
N LEU A 379 0.32 14.06 2.51
CA LEU A 379 0.15 14.85 3.73
C LEU A 379 1.35 15.75 4.07
N THR A 380 2.47 15.66 3.36
CA THR A 380 3.70 16.42 3.66
C THR A 380 3.44 17.92 3.77
N ASP A 381 2.91 18.53 2.71
CA ASP A 381 2.64 19.98 2.69
C ASP A 381 1.39 20.37 3.50
N LYS A 382 0.48 19.41 3.68
CA LYS A 382 -0.83 19.66 4.31
C LYS A 382 -0.74 19.64 5.83
N VAL A 383 0.14 18.78 6.36
CA VAL A 383 0.25 18.46 7.79
C VAL A 383 1.69 18.63 8.27
N PHE A 384 2.61 17.79 7.78
CA PHE A 384 3.92 17.62 8.41
C PHE A 384 4.80 18.87 8.33
N LEU A 385 4.80 19.59 7.20
CA LEU A 385 5.54 20.84 7.05
C LEU A 385 4.98 22.00 7.87
N LYS A 386 3.73 21.88 8.35
CA LYS A 386 3.09 22.89 9.20
C LYS A 386 3.29 22.64 10.70
N LYS A 387 3.88 21.51 11.08
CA LYS A 387 4.15 21.18 12.48
C LYS A 387 5.42 21.89 12.99
N PRO A 388 5.56 22.08 14.31
CA PRO A 388 6.83 22.51 14.89
C PRO A 388 7.97 21.55 14.50
N GLU A 389 9.13 22.11 14.19
CA GLU A 389 10.31 21.37 13.69
C GLU A 389 10.01 20.49 12.46
N PRO A 390 9.56 21.07 11.32
CA PRO A 390 9.13 20.31 10.13
C PRO A 390 10.08 19.21 9.65
N SER A 391 11.40 19.42 9.77
CA SER A 391 12.43 18.48 9.33
C SER A 391 12.45 17.17 10.13
N THR A 392 11.81 17.13 11.30
CA THR A 392 11.73 15.94 12.17
C THR A 392 10.41 15.18 12.03
N ARG A 393 9.56 15.55 11.06
CA ARG A 393 8.17 15.07 10.97
C ARG A 393 7.93 14.09 9.84
N SER A 394 8.74 14.15 8.77
CA SER A 394 8.63 13.28 7.61
C SER A 394 9.99 12.67 7.32
N HIS A 395 10.03 11.34 7.29
CA HIS A 395 11.26 10.57 7.16
C HIS A 395 11.15 9.61 5.98
N LYS A 396 12.00 9.82 4.99
CA LYS A 396 12.22 8.86 3.92
C LYS A 396 13.25 7.84 4.38
N ILE A 397 12.84 6.58 4.47
CA ILE A 397 13.70 5.44 4.77
C ILE A 397 14.33 4.94 3.47
N LEU A 398 15.66 4.77 3.49
CA LEU A 398 16.42 4.30 2.34
C LEU A 398 16.52 2.76 2.32
N ASN A 399 16.78 2.20 1.15
CA ASN A 399 16.99 0.75 0.94
C ASN A 399 15.88 -0.13 1.52
N ALA A 400 14.65 0.38 1.50
CA ALA A 400 13.46 -0.31 1.96
C ALA A 400 12.36 -0.23 0.90
N ASN A 401 11.38 -1.11 1.03
CA ASN A 401 10.14 -1.13 0.27
C ASN A 401 8.94 -1.21 1.22
N HIS A 402 7.72 -1.19 0.66
CA HIS A 402 6.49 -1.22 1.45
C HIS A 402 6.54 -2.28 2.56
N PHE A 403 7.01 -3.48 2.23
CA PHE A 403 7.03 -4.62 3.11
C PHE A 403 8.24 -4.64 4.05
N THR A 404 9.44 -4.24 3.60
CA THR A 404 10.68 -4.28 4.41
C THR A 404 10.86 -3.06 5.30
N ILE A 405 10.12 -1.95 5.09
CA ILE A 405 10.30 -0.72 5.87
C ILE A 405 10.17 -0.96 7.38
N VAL A 406 9.25 -1.85 7.81
CA VAL A 406 9.03 -2.18 9.23
C VAL A 406 10.17 -2.98 9.87
N GLU A 407 11.15 -3.41 9.08
CA GLU A 407 12.37 -4.09 9.52
C GLU A 407 13.61 -3.18 9.41
N SER A 408 13.48 -1.98 8.84
CA SER A 408 14.60 -1.08 8.64
C SER A 408 15.20 -0.62 9.98
N GLU A 409 16.52 -0.75 10.11
CA GLU A 409 17.25 -0.22 11.25
C GLU A 409 17.13 1.32 11.31
N GLU A 410 17.19 1.99 10.16
CA GLU A 410 17.00 3.44 10.07
C GLU A 410 15.61 3.88 10.60
N LEU A 411 14.56 3.11 10.30
CA LEU A 411 13.24 3.34 10.88
C LEU A 411 13.29 3.23 12.40
N MET A 412 13.89 2.17 12.92
CA MET A 412 13.97 1.89 14.37
C MET A 412 14.74 2.97 15.12
N GLU A 413 15.87 3.45 14.57
CA GLU A 413 16.67 4.53 15.16
C GLU A 413 15.87 5.83 15.24
N LYS A 414 15.20 6.21 14.16
CA LYS A 414 14.37 7.43 14.14
C LYS A 414 13.17 7.34 15.08
N MET A 415 12.53 6.17 15.16
CA MET A 415 11.43 5.96 16.11
C MET A 415 11.92 6.03 17.56
N ASP A 416 13.15 5.61 17.83
CA ASP A 416 13.78 5.74 19.15
C ASP A 416 14.05 7.19 19.55
N GLU A 417 14.28 8.09 18.60
CA GLU A 417 14.40 9.53 18.86
C GLU A 417 13.05 10.19 19.20
N ILE A 418 11.95 9.61 18.72
CA ILE A 418 10.58 10.13 18.92
C ILE A 418 9.99 9.70 20.28
N PHE A 419 10.32 8.50 20.75
CA PHE A 419 9.71 7.81 21.91
C PHE A 419 10.61 7.73 23.15
#